data_AF-A0ABD3G0I8-F1
#
_entry.id   AF-A0ABD3G0I8-F1
#
_cell.length_a   1.000
_cell.length_b   1.000
_cell.length_c   1.000
_cell.angle_alpha   90.00
_cell.angle_beta   90.00
_cell.angle_gamma   90.00
#
_symmetry.space_group_name_H-M   'P 1'
#
loop_
_entity.id
_entity.type
_entity.pdbx_description
1 polymer ?
#
loop_
_entity_poly.entity_id
_entity_poly.type
_entity_poly.pdbx_seq_one_letter_code
_entity_poly.pdbx_strand_id
1 'polypeptide(L)'
;MPRDTCWWLSPWKKLDQEWQAACARGQQQLAKVADSVQRTTYLTGEHWGTMADCVQLQDRATSRLWDLAHRCSKRLQDEIDSLADIYARMRRLLTDGQSSALAEERRRRYELLLLEVLAMYEHELVAKALIANDMFECSKHETVTVYLASWQMQPHIDRLRLEELETLIHNDSHYSPR
;
A
#
# COMPACT_ATOMS: atom_id res chain seq x y z
N MET A 1 -34.14 -4.89 18.30
CA MET A 1 -33.07 -5.86 17.96
C MET A 1 -32.43 -5.36 16.68
N PRO A 2 -31.16 -4.88 16.67
CA PRO A 2 -30.52 -4.52 15.41
C PRO A 2 -30.15 -5.83 14.70
N ARG A 3 -31.01 -6.29 13.79
CA ARG A 3 -30.87 -7.56 13.07
C ARG A 3 -30.45 -7.26 11.64
N ASP A 4 -29.43 -8.00 11.18
CA ASP A 4 -29.02 -8.15 9.78
C ASP A 4 -28.05 -7.12 9.18
N THR A 5 -27.08 -6.64 9.95
CA THR A 5 -25.95 -5.88 9.39
C THR A 5 -24.86 -6.80 8.83
N CYS A 6 -24.22 -6.37 7.73
CA CYS A 6 -23.06 -7.05 7.16
C CYS A 6 -21.92 -7.15 8.19
N TRP A 7 -21.47 -8.36 8.50
CA TRP A 7 -20.57 -8.62 9.63
C TRP A 7 -19.16 -8.06 9.40
N TRP A 8 -18.70 -8.00 8.15
CA TRP A 8 -17.34 -7.59 7.81
C TRP A 8 -17.20 -6.11 7.48
N LEU A 9 -18.29 -5.39 7.16
CA LEU A 9 -18.21 -4.02 6.65
C LEU A 9 -17.51 -3.05 7.62
N SER A 10 -17.92 -3.04 8.88
CA SER A 10 -17.30 -2.16 9.89
C SER A 10 -15.85 -2.55 10.23
N PRO A 11 -15.52 -3.83 10.47
CA PRO A 11 -14.14 -4.28 10.61
C PRO A 11 -13.26 -3.93 9.41
N TRP A 12 -13.75 -4.15 8.19
CA TRP A 12 -13.04 -3.84 6.96
C TRP A 12 -12.72 -2.35 6.84
N LYS A 13 -13.67 -1.46 7.14
CA LYS A 13 -13.41 0.00 7.11
C LYS A 13 -12.25 0.43 8.02
N LYS A 14 -12.10 -0.21 9.18
CA LYS A 14 -10.95 0.06 10.06
C LYS A 14 -9.66 -0.41 9.42
N LEU A 15 -9.67 -1.60 8.82
CA LEU A 15 -8.51 -2.15 8.10
C LEU A 15 -8.15 -1.30 6.86
N ASP A 16 -9.12 -0.74 6.13
CA ASP A 16 -8.85 0.18 5.02
C ASP A 16 -8.15 1.47 5.49
N GLN A 17 -8.53 2.01 6.64
CA GLN A 17 -7.82 3.16 7.22
C GLN A 17 -6.38 2.81 7.60
N GLU A 18 -6.17 1.64 8.22
CA GLU A 18 -4.83 1.13 8.52
C GLU A 18 -4.01 0.94 7.22
N TRP A 19 -4.63 0.40 6.17
CA TRP A 19 -4.04 0.22 4.84
C TRP A 19 -3.59 1.55 4.24
N GLN A 20 -4.47 2.55 4.20
CA GLN A 20 -4.13 3.88 3.69
C GLN A 20 -2.97 4.52 4.47
N ALA A 21 -2.95 4.36 5.79
CA ALA A 21 -1.86 4.87 6.62
C ALA A 21 -0.52 4.17 6.29
N ALA A 22 -0.53 2.86 6.08
CA ALA A 22 0.66 2.11 5.65
C ALA A 22 1.14 2.52 4.26
N CYS A 23 0.22 2.68 3.30
CA CYS A 23 0.53 3.21 1.97
C CYS A 23 1.20 4.60 2.02
N ALA A 24 0.69 5.50 2.87
CA ALA A 24 1.27 6.83 3.06
C ALA A 24 2.69 6.77 3.66
N ARG A 25 2.95 5.88 4.62
CA ARG A 25 4.31 5.69 5.16
C ARG A 25 5.25 5.11 4.12
N GLY A 26 4.81 4.13 3.33
CA GLY A 26 5.58 3.58 2.21
C GLY A 26 5.97 4.67 1.20
N GLN A 27 5.02 5.53 0.82
CA GLN A 27 5.26 6.68 -0.06
C GLN A 27 6.31 7.64 0.53
N GLN A 28 6.29 7.90 1.83
CA GLN A 28 7.33 8.72 2.48
C GLN A 28 8.72 8.08 2.43
N GLN A 29 8.83 6.74 2.53
CA GLN A 29 10.13 6.08 2.38
C GLN A 29 10.63 6.14 0.94
N LEU A 30 9.76 5.90 -0.04
CA LEU A 30 10.08 6.03 -1.47
C LEU A 30 10.60 7.43 -1.80
N ALA A 31 9.96 8.48 -1.28
CA ALA A 31 10.40 9.86 -1.50
C ALA A 31 11.82 10.11 -0.94
N LYS A 32 12.15 9.53 0.21
CA LYS A 32 13.50 9.63 0.80
C LYS A 32 14.55 8.86 -0.01
N VAL A 33 14.18 7.70 -0.57
CA VAL A 33 15.07 6.96 -1.48
C VAL A 33 15.32 7.81 -2.74
N ALA A 34 14.28 8.34 -3.37
CA ALA A 34 14.39 9.20 -4.54
C ALA A 34 15.29 10.43 -4.30
N ASP A 35 15.10 11.14 -3.18
CA ASP A 35 15.94 12.29 -2.79
C ASP A 35 17.40 11.88 -2.54
N SER A 36 17.64 10.75 -1.87
CA SER A 36 19.00 10.25 -1.61
C SER A 36 19.74 9.89 -2.91
N VAL A 37 19.04 9.23 -3.84
CA VAL A 37 19.58 8.87 -5.15
C VAL A 37 19.83 10.13 -5.99
N GLN A 38 18.91 11.10 -5.98
CA GLN A 38 19.08 12.38 -6.69
C GLN A 38 20.32 13.14 -6.23
N ARG A 39 20.50 13.26 -4.92
CA ARG A 39 21.65 13.94 -4.32
C ARG A 39 22.94 13.22 -4.65
N THR A 40 22.92 11.89 -4.69
CA THR A 40 24.08 11.09 -5.10
C THR A 40 24.45 11.39 -6.55
N THR A 41 23.48 11.35 -7.48
CA THR A 41 23.71 11.70 -8.89
C THR A 41 24.29 13.11 -9.05
N TYR A 42 23.76 14.08 -8.29
CA TYR A 42 24.27 15.45 -8.29
C TYR A 42 25.71 15.55 -7.77
N LEU A 43 26.05 14.84 -6.69
CA LEU A 43 27.41 14.80 -6.12
C LEU A 43 28.44 14.16 -7.06
N THR A 44 28.00 13.24 -7.93
CA THR A 44 28.88 12.57 -8.91
C THR A 44 28.95 13.28 -10.25
N GLY A 45 28.19 14.36 -10.45
CA GLY A 45 28.12 15.07 -11.72
C GLY A 45 29.22 16.12 -11.93
N GLU A 46 29.54 16.38 -13.20
CA GLU A 46 30.60 17.32 -13.63
C GLU A 46 30.42 18.77 -13.14
N HIS A 47 29.21 19.10 -12.67
CA HIS A 47 28.82 20.41 -12.13
C HIS A 47 29.46 20.74 -10.77
N TRP A 48 30.15 19.80 -10.11
CA TRP A 48 30.83 20.01 -8.83
C TRP A 48 32.14 20.82 -8.89
N GLY A 49 32.65 21.13 -10.09
CA GLY A 49 33.76 22.07 -10.28
C GLY A 49 34.96 21.83 -9.34
N THR A 50 35.49 22.90 -8.75
CA THR A 50 36.70 22.92 -7.89
C THR A 50 36.58 22.14 -6.56
N MET A 51 35.39 21.64 -6.21
CA MET A 51 35.21 20.76 -5.04
C MET A 51 35.33 19.27 -5.39
N ALA A 52 35.43 18.91 -6.68
CA ALA A 52 35.76 17.56 -7.12
C ALA A 52 37.14 17.08 -6.61
N ASP A 53 38.05 18.00 -6.32
CA ASP A 53 39.38 17.71 -5.75
C ASP A 53 39.30 17.22 -4.29
N CYS A 54 38.15 17.40 -3.62
CA CYS A 54 37.89 16.88 -2.29
C CYS A 54 37.26 15.47 -2.34
N VAL A 55 37.94 14.54 -3.03
CA VAL A 55 37.52 13.15 -3.24
C VAL A 55 37.05 12.48 -1.94
N GLN A 56 37.75 12.69 -0.82
CA GLN A 56 37.37 12.14 0.48
C GLN A 56 36.01 12.65 1.01
N LEU A 57 35.68 13.92 0.75
CA LEU A 57 34.39 14.49 1.15
C LEU A 57 33.27 13.95 0.25
N GLN A 58 33.54 13.83 -1.05
CA GLN A 58 32.61 13.24 -2.02
C GLN A 58 32.31 11.78 -1.68
N ASP A 59 33.34 10.96 -1.46
CA ASP A 59 33.20 9.55 -1.06
C ASP A 59 32.38 9.40 0.22
N ARG A 60 32.67 10.23 1.23
CA ARG A 60 31.97 10.21 2.51
C ARG A 60 30.51 10.65 2.38
N ALA A 61 30.21 11.65 1.56
CA ALA A 61 28.86 12.13 1.32
C ALA A 61 28.04 11.09 0.54
N THR A 62 28.60 10.52 -0.52
CA THR A 62 28.00 9.46 -1.32
C THR A 62 27.73 8.20 -0.50
N SER A 63 28.71 7.74 0.29
CA SER A 63 28.52 6.60 1.20
C SER A 63 27.38 6.82 2.19
N ARG A 64 27.28 8.01 2.79
CA ARG A 64 26.19 8.35 3.73
C ARG A 64 24.81 8.36 3.07
N LEU A 65 24.72 8.82 1.82
CA LEU A 65 23.48 8.83 1.06
C LEU A 65 23.06 7.41 0.66
N TRP A 66 23.99 6.55 0.29
CA TRP A 66 23.73 5.13 0.05
C TRP A 66 23.26 4.41 1.32
N ASP A 67 23.90 4.67 2.47
CA ASP A 67 23.45 4.14 3.76
C ASP A 67 22.01 4.59 4.09
N LEU A 68 21.66 5.84 3.77
CA LEU A 68 20.32 6.37 3.97
C LEU A 68 19.32 5.69 3.03
N ALA A 69 19.65 5.56 1.75
CA ALA A 69 18.84 4.86 0.76
C ALA A 69 18.58 3.41 1.19
N HIS A 70 19.61 2.69 1.65
CA HIS A 70 19.48 1.31 2.13
C HIS A 70 18.61 1.19 3.40
N ARG A 71 18.73 2.15 4.33
CA ARG A 71 17.83 2.19 5.50
C ARG A 71 16.38 2.46 5.10
N CYS A 72 16.16 3.34 4.14
CA CYS A 72 14.82 3.65 3.64
C CYS A 72 14.25 2.48 2.82
N SER A 73 15.05 1.72 2.07
CA SER A 73 14.57 0.49 1.43
C SER A 73 14.14 -0.56 2.43
N LYS A 74 14.95 -0.79 3.47
CA LYS A 74 14.54 -1.70 4.55
C LYS A 74 13.22 -1.28 5.19
N ARG A 75 13.04 0.01 5.47
CA ARG A 75 11.77 0.53 5.99
C ARG A 75 10.62 0.36 5.00
N LEU A 76 10.86 0.49 3.71
CA LEU A 76 9.84 0.23 2.69
C LEU A 76 9.40 -1.25 2.72
N GLN A 77 10.34 -2.18 2.89
CA GLN A 77 10.03 -3.60 3.07
C GLN A 77 9.17 -3.82 4.32
N ASP A 78 9.52 -3.18 5.44
CA ASP A 78 8.71 -3.26 6.67
C ASP A 78 7.26 -2.77 6.43
N GLU A 79 7.06 -1.73 5.59
CA GLU A 79 5.72 -1.27 5.22
C GLU A 79 4.99 -2.24 4.29
N ILE A 80 5.68 -2.93 3.36
CA ILE A 80 5.10 -4.02 2.56
C ILE A 80 4.63 -5.16 3.45
N ASP A 81 5.45 -5.56 4.42
CA ASP A 81 5.11 -6.62 5.37
C ASP A 81 3.91 -6.20 6.23
N SER A 82 3.84 -4.92 6.63
CA SER A 82 2.66 -4.36 7.31
C SER A 82 1.40 -4.43 6.43
N LEU A 83 1.48 -4.11 5.14
CA LEU A 83 0.35 -4.23 4.22
C LEU A 83 -0.10 -5.69 4.08
N ALA A 84 0.85 -6.63 3.99
CA ALA A 84 0.55 -8.06 3.94
C ALA A 84 -0.17 -8.55 5.19
N ASP A 85 0.22 -8.07 6.38
CA ASP A 85 -0.45 -8.43 7.63
C ASP A 85 -1.86 -7.84 7.73
N ILE A 86 -2.07 -6.60 7.27
CA ILE A 86 -3.40 -5.99 7.15
C ILE A 86 -4.28 -6.80 6.19
N TYR A 87 -3.76 -7.17 5.02
CA TYR A 87 -4.49 -8.00 4.06
C TYR A 87 -4.83 -9.38 4.63
N ALA A 88 -3.91 -10.02 5.37
CA ALA A 88 -4.19 -11.27 6.06
C ALA A 88 -5.33 -11.13 7.08
N ARG A 89 -5.38 -10.01 7.81
CA ARG A 89 -6.51 -9.68 8.71
C ARG A 89 -7.80 -9.42 7.94
N MET A 90 -7.76 -8.77 6.77
CA MET A 90 -8.94 -8.61 5.91
C MET A 90 -9.46 -9.97 5.42
N ARG A 91 -8.58 -10.89 5.01
CA ARG A 91 -8.97 -12.25 4.59
C ARG A 91 -9.65 -13.05 5.70
N ARG A 92 -9.24 -12.88 6.96
CA ARG A 92 -9.87 -13.54 8.12
C ARG A 92 -11.33 -13.12 8.32
N LEU A 93 -11.76 -11.98 7.79
CA LEU A 93 -13.17 -11.57 7.83
C LEU A 93 -14.10 -12.55 7.10
N LEU A 94 -13.59 -13.35 6.15
CA LEU A 94 -14.36 -14.43 5.50
C LEU A 94 -14.71 -15.55 6.47
N THR A 95 -13.82 -15.85 7.43
CA THR A 95 -13.99 -16.94 8.40
C THR A 95 -14.66 -16.48 9.69
N ASP A 96 -14.49 -15.22 10.07
CA ASP A 96 -15.01 -14.68 11.34
C ASP A 96 -16.55 -14.54 11.36
N GLY A 97 -17.20 -14.56 10.19
CA GLY A 97 -18.64 -14.35 10.03
C GLY A 97 -19.54 -15.57 10.23
N GLN A 98 -18.99 -16.75 10.57
CA GLN A 98 -19.78 -17.99 10.63
C GLN A 98 -20.89 -17.99 11.68
N SER A 99 -20.87 -17.03 12.62
CA SER A 99 -21.88 -16.87 13.69
C SER A 99 -23.00 -15.86 13.37
N SER A 100 -23.03 -15.24 12.18
CA SER A 100 -24.07 -14.25 11.86
C SER A 100 -25.43 -14.92 11.65
N ALA A 101 -26.49 -14.39 12.29
CA ALA A 101 -27.88 -14.85 12.17
C ALA A 101 -28.52 -14.48 10.80
N LEU A 102 -27.70 -14.27 9.77
CA LEU A 102 -28.14 -13.90 8.42
C LEU A 102 -28.70 -15.13 7.69
N ALA A 103 -29.72 -14.90 6.87
CA ALA A 103 -30.18 -15.90 5.89
C ALA A 103 -29.02 -16.32 4.98
N GLU A 104 -28.96 -17.61 4.64
CA GLU A 104 -27.83 -18.21 3.91
C GLU A 104 -27.56 -17.52 2.57
N GLU A 105 -28.62 -17.16 1.82
CA GLU A 105 -28.50 -16.46 0.54
C GLU A 105 -27.86 -15.07 0.69
N ARG A 106 -28.29 -14.30 1.71
CA ARG A 106 -27.74 -12.97 2.00
C ARG A 106 -26.29 -13.07 2.46
N ARG A 107 -25.98 -14.09 3.27
CA ARG A 107 -24.61 -14.37 3.69
C ARG A 107 -23.72 -14.67 2.48
N ARG A 108 -24.11 -15.57 1.59
CA ARG A 108 -23.36 -15.89 0.36
C ARG A 108 -23.14 -14.65 -0.50
N ARG A 109 -24.16 -13.79 -0.65
CA ARG A 109 -24.01 -12.51 -1.35
C ARG A 109 -22.94 -11.63 -0.71
N TYR A 110 -22.99 -11.41 0.60
CA TYR A 110 -21.98 -10.61 1.31
C TYR A 110 -20.59 -11.24 1.28
N GLU A 111 -20.48 -12.59 1.25
CA GLU A 111 -19.20 -13.29 1.03
C GLU A 111 -18.64 -12.97 -0.37
N LEU A 112 -19.47 -12.99 -1.42
CA LEU A 112 -19.04 -12.61 -2.78
C LEU A 112 -18.58 -11.16 -2.87
N LEU A 113 -19.30 -10.22 -2.23
CA LEU A 113 -18.87 -8.82 -2.20
C LEU A 113 -17.53 -8.66 -1.46
N LEU A 114 -17.32 -9.36 -0.35
CA LEU A 114 -16.03 -9.34 0.35
C LEU A 114 -14.90 -9.93 -0.50
N LEU A 115 -15.14 -11.00 -1.25
CA LEU A 115 -14.15 -11.56 -2.17
C LEU A 115 -13.75 -10.56 -3.26
N GLU A 116 -14.72 -9.82 -3.81
CA GLU A 116 -14.46 -8.75 -4.78
C GLU A 116 -13.57 -7.64 -4.16
N VAL A 117 -13.90 -7.22 -2.93
CA VAL A 117 -13.09 -6.27 -2.17
C VAL A 117 -11.66 -6.79 -1.99
N LEU A 118 -11.51 -8.02 -1.50
CA LEU A 118 -10.20 -8.63 -1.24
C LEU A 118 -9.34 -8.74 -2.50
N ALA A 119 -9.93 -9.03 -3.67
CA ALA A 119 -9.20 -9.08 -4.93
C ALA A 119 -8.54 -7.73 -5.28
N MET A 120 -9.22 -6.61 -5.02
CA MET A 120 -8.65 -5.28 -5.23
C MET A 120 -7.43 -5.02 -4.34
N TYR A 121 -7.51 -5.37 -3.05
CA TYR A 121 -6.39 -5.22 -2.11
C TYR A 121 -5.23 -6.17 -2.43
N GLU A 122 -5.52 -7.39 -2.87
CA GLU A 122 -4.49 -8.35 -3.29
C GLU A 122 -3.69 -7.83 -4.49
N HIS A 123 -4.40 -7.34 -5.51
CA HIS A 123 -3.75 -6.74 -6.68
C HIS A 123 -2.89 -5.54 -6.30
N GLU A 124 -3.38 -4.66 -5.41
CA GLU A 124 -2.58 -3.54 -4.93
C GLU A 124 -1.34 -4.00 -4.14
N LEU A 125 -1.48 -5.00 -3.26
CA LEU A 125 -0.38 -5.54 -2.48
C LEU A 125 0.73 -6.06 -3.38
N VAL A 126 0.36 -6.91 -4.36
CA VAL A 126 1.31 -7.52 -5.28
C VAL A 126 2.02 -6.46 -6.10
N ALA A 127 1.27 -5.49 -6.63
CA ALA A 127 1.85 -4.41 -7.44
C ALA A 127 2.84 -3.55 -6.64
N LYS A 128 2.51 -3.21 -5.39
CA LYS A 128 3.41 -2.49 -4.49
C LYS A 128 4.64 -3.32 -4.10
N ALA A 129 4.47 -4.61 -3.79
CA ALA A 129 5.58 -5.49 -3.46
C ALA A 129 6.58 -5.62 -4.62
N LEU A 130 6.11 -5.72 -5.86
CA LEU A 130 6.95 -5.73 -7.06
C LEU A 130 7.73 -4.42 -7.22
N ILE A 131 7.09 -3.26 -7.05
CA ILE A 131 7.77 -1.96 -7.10
C ILE A 131 8.86 -1.87 -6.03
N ALA A 132 8.55 -2.28 -4.79
CA ALA A 132 9.53 -2.24 -3.71
C ALA A 132 10.75 -3.11 -4.02
N ASN A 133 10.52 -4.34 -4.51
CA ASN A 133 11.58 -5.27 -4.88
C ASN A 133 12.46 -4.72 -6.00
N ASP A 134 11.85 -4.26 -7.11
CA ASP A 134 12.60 -3.76 -8.27
C ASP A 134 13.41 -2.50 -7.97
N MET A 135 12.92 -1.64 -7.06
CA MET A 135 13.65 -0.44 -6.66
C MET A 135 14.99 -0.77 -6.01
N PHE A 136 15.11 -1.90 -5.30
CA PHE A 136 16.37 -2.30 -4.66
C PHE A 136 17.45 -2.71 -5.65
N GLU A 137 17.05 -3.05 -6.88
CA GLU A 137 17.95 -3.41 -7.97
C GLU A 137 18.34 -2.20 -8.83
N CYS A 138 17.71 -1.03 -8.63
CA CYS A 138 17.91 0.15 -9.46
C CYS A 138 18.92 1.16 -8.88
N SER A 139 19.95 1.47 -9.66
CA SER A 139 20.98 2.48 -9.34
C SER A 139 20.72 3.85 -9.98
N LYS A 140 19.72 3.98 -10.86
CA LYS A 140 19.43 5.20 -11.63
C LYS A 140 18.27 6.00 -11.05
N HIS A 141 18.49 7.30 -10.83
CA HIS A 141 17.50 8.25 -10.29
C HIS A 141 16.19 8.31 -11.08
N GLU A 142 16.28 8.35 -12.42
CA GLU A 142 15.11 8.42 -13.30
C GLU A 142 14.18 7.22 -13.10
N THR A 143 14.76 6.02 -12.95
CA THR A 143 14.02 4.77 -12.72
C THR A 143 13.34 4.77 -11.35
N VAL A 144 14.02 5.25 -10.31
CA VAL A 144 13.43 5.40 -8.96
C VAL A 144 12.26 6.40 -8.95
N THR A 145 12.34 7.46 -9.77
CA THR A 145 11.27 8.44 -9.90
C THR A 145 10.03 7.84 -10.59
N VAL A 146 10.23 6.96 -11.58
CA VAL A 146 9.16 6.18 -12.19
C VAL A 146 8.51 5.26 -11.16
N TYR A 147 9.27 4.55 -10.33
CA TYR A 147 8.70 3.71 -9.27
C TYR A 147 7.89 4.49 -8.22
N LEU A 148 8.37 5.68 -7.83
CA LEU A 148 7.62 6.56 -6.93
C LEU A 148 6.28 7.01 -7.56
N ALA A 149 6.30 7.36 -8.84
CA ALA A 149 5.07 7.67 -9.57
C ALA A 149 4.16 6.44 -9.68
N SER A 150 4.70 5.25 -10.01
CA SER A 150 3.94 4.01 -10.11
C SER A 150 3.28 3.63 -8.79
N TRP A 151 3.95 3.81 -7.65
CA TRP A 151 3.36 3.54 -6.34
C TRP A 151 2.17 4.48 -6.02
N GLN A 152 2.22 5.72 -6.49
CA GLN A 152 1.17 6.74 -6.32
C GLN A 152 0.03 6.57 -7.33
N MET A 153 0.35 6.11 -8.54
CA MET A 153 -0.55 6.00 -9.69
C MET A 153 -1.19 4.62 -9.85
N GLN A 154 -1.12 3.76 -8.82
CA GLN A 154 -1.76 2.44 -8.81
C GLN A 154 -3.08 2.45 -8.03
N PRO A 155 -4.21 2.87 -8.62
CA PRO A 155 -5.53 2.66 -8.04
C PRO A 155 -6.01 1.25 -8.38
N HIS A 156 -5.39 0.22 -7.81
CA HIS A 156 -5.95 -1.14 -7.89
C HIS A 156 -7.20 -1.29 -7.01
N ILE A 157 -7.36 -0.38 -6.04
CA ILE A 157 -8.60 -0.21 -5.30
C ILE A 157 -9.50 0.79 -6.05
N ASP A 158 -10.57 0.27 -6.63
CA ASP A 158 -11.64 1.07 -7.20
C ASP A 158 -12.52 1.63 -6.08
N ARG A 159 -12.30 2.91 -5.74
CA ARG A 159 -13.01 3.60 -4.67
C ARG A 159 -14.50 3.81 -5.01
N LEU A 160 -14.83 4.04 -6.27
CA LEU A 160 -16.22 4.15 -6.71
C LEU A 160 -16.93 2.82 -6.53
N ARG A 161 -16.27 1.71 -6.90
CA ARG A 161 -16.81 0.38 -6.69
C ARG A 161 -17.02 0.06 -5.21
N LEU A 162 -16.09 0.45 -4.34
CA LEU A 162 -16.26 0.29 -2.89
C LEU A 162 -17.49 1.05 -2.34
N GLU A 163 -17.73 2.27 -2.83
CA GLU A 163 -18.91 3.07 -2.46
C GLU A 163 -20.22 2.43 -2.96
N GLU A 164 -20.22 1.89 -4.18
CA GLU A 164 -21.36 1.12 -4.72
C GLU A 164 -21.65 -0.11 -3.86
N LEU A 165 -20.63 -0.89 -3.52
CA LEU A 165 -20.75 -2.09 -2.69
C LEU A 165 -21.30 -1.74 -1.29
N GLU A 166 -20.83 -0.65 -0.69
CA GLU A 166 -21.36 -0.17 0.57
C GLU A 166 -22.85 0.22 0.45
N THR A 167 -23.21 0.91 -0.64
CA THR A 167 -24.59 1.32 -0.90
C THR A 167 -25.50 0.10 -1.09
N LEU A 168 -25.04 -0.94 -1.78
CA LEU A 168 -25.77 -2.20 -1.93
C LEU A 168 -26.02 -2.88 -0.59
N ILE A 169 -25.02 -2.91 0.29
CA ILE A 169 -25.14 -3.48 1.64
C ILE A 169 -26.14 -2.67 2.49
N HIS A 170 -26.11 -1.33 2.38
CA HIS A 170 -27.04 -0.47 3.10
C HIS A 170 -28.48 -0.66 2.60
N ASN A 171 -28.68 -0.72 1.29
CA ASN A 171 -29.99 -0.94 0.68
C ASN A 171 -30.58 -2.31 1.06
N ASP A 172 -29.77 -3.37 1.07
CA ASP A 172 -30.21 -4.71 1.49
C ASP A 172 -30.71 -4.72 2.95
N SER A 173 -30.18 -3.83 3.81
CA SER A 173 -30.67 -3.65 5.19
C SER A 173 -32.00 -2.90 5.28
N HIS A 174 -32.29 -2.00 4.32
CA HIS A 174 -33.52 -1.19 4.29
C HIS A 174 -34.74 -1.95 3.74
N TYR A 175 -34.53 -2.88 2.81
CA TYR A 175 -35.62 -3.65 2.19
C TYR A 175 -35.91 -5.00 2.86
N SER A 176 -35.28 -5.30 3.99
CA SER A 176 -35.55 -6.55 4.72
C SER A 176 -36.95 -6.50 5.35
N PRO A 177 -37.91 -7.34 4.93
CA PRO A 177 -39.22 -7.40 5.57
C PRO A 177 -39.06 -7.86 7.02
N ARG A 178 -39.82 -7.23 7.92
CA ARG A 178 -39.91 -7.60 9.35
C ARG A 178 -40.39 -9.03 9.55
#